data_AF-A0A527XIJ1-F1
#
_entry.id   AF-A0A527XIJ1-F1
#
_cell.length_a   1.000
_cell.length_b   1.000
_cell.length_c   1.000
_cell.angle_alpha   90.00
_cell.angle_beta   90.00
_cell.angle_gamma   90.00
#
_symmetry.space_group_name_H-M   'P 1'
#
loop_
_entity.id
_entity.type
_entity.pdbx_description
1 polymer ?
#
loop_
_entity_poly.entity_id
_entity_poly.type
_entity_poly.pdbx_seq_one_letter_code
_entity_poly.pdbx_strand_id
1 'polypeptide(L)' 'TYVFDFSGDLYGQNCQVSFFGFLRPELKFDGLDALVAQMKKDEAEARALLAGARPLSQLDSEIAF' A
#
# COMPACT_ATOMS: atom_id res chain seq x y z
N THR A 1 7.66 1.67 2.96
CA THR A 1 6.55 1.14 2.13
C THR A 1 6.73 -0.34 1.96
N TYR A 2 5.65 -1.10 2.08
CA TYR A 2 5.62 -2.53 1.74
C TYR A 2 5.03 -2.67 0.34
N VAL A 3 5.75 -3.35 -0.56
CA VAL A 3 5.36 -3.54 -1.96
C VAL A 3 4.94 -4.99 -2.13
N PHE A 4 3.70 -5.21 -2.59
CA PHE A 4 3.16 -6.56 -2.76
C PHE A 4 3.95 -7.37 -3.77
N ASP A 5 4.14 -8.66 -3.45
CA ASP A 5 4.71 -9.65 -4.37
C ASP A 5 6.11 -9.27 -4.92
N PHE A 6 6.81 -8.33 -4.28
CA PHE A 6 8.13 -7.85 -4.68
C PHE A 6 9.21 -8.34 -3.71
N SER A 7 10.28 -8.88 -4.27
CA SER A 7 11.49 -9.24 -3.53
C SER A 7 12.69 -8.54 -4.17
N GLY A 8 13.38 -7.70 -3.40
CA GLY A 8 14.53 -6.95 -3.87
C GLY A 8 14.67 -5.63 -3.12
N ASP A 9 15.54 -4.77 -3.62
CA ASP A 9 15.73 -3.43 -3.10
C ASP A 9 15.46 -2.36 -4.17
N LEU A 10 15.02 -1.20 -3.71
CA LEU A 10 14.71 -0.02 -4.55
C LEU A 10 15.65 1.15 -4.20
N TYR A 11 16.81 0.86 -3.60
CA TYR A 11 17.72 1.94 -3.20
C TYR A 11 18.28 2.64 -4.45
N GLY A 12 18.26 3.97 -4.42
CA GLY A 12 18.69 4.81 -5.55
C GLY A 12 17.67 4.90 -6.70
N GLN A 13 16.50 4.26 -6.59
CA GLN A 13 15.44 4.36 -7.59
C GLN A 13 14.49 5.52 -7.30
N ASN A 14 14.06 6.21 -8.34
CA ASN A 14 12.99 7.21 -8.24
C ASN A 14 11.64 6.51 -8.29
N CYS A 15 10.90 6.57 -7.18
CA CYS A 15 9.57 5.97 -7.05
C CYS A 15 8.50 7.05 -6.95
N GLN A 16 7.34 6.80 -7.55
CA GLN A 16 6.14 7.61 -7.36
C GLN A 16 5.21 6.94 -6.36
N VAL A 17 4.47 7.73 -5.57
CA VAL A 17 3.56 7.23 -4.53
C VAL A 17 2.26 8.01 -4.59
N SER A 18 1.15 7.29 -4.68
CA SER A 18 -0.21 7.82 -4.68
C SER A 18 -1.03 7.22 -3.55
N PHE A 19 -1.88 8.05 -2.93
CA PHE A 19 -2.76 7.61 -1.85
C PHE A 19 -4.14 7.27 -2.39
N PHE A 20 -4.58 6.04 -2.18
CA PHE A 20 -5.89 5.56 -2.63
C PHE A 20 -6.93 5.49 -1.51
N GLY A 21 -6.49 5.37 -0.26
CA GLY A 21 -7.39 5.35 0.88
C GLY A 21 -6.66 5.18 2.20
N PHE A 22 -7.36 5.53 3.27
CA PHE A 22 -6.89 5.36 4.64
C PHE A 22 -7.30 3.99 5.16
N LEU A 23 -6.35 3.18 5.61
CA LEU A 23 -6.62 1.87 6.21
C LEU A 23 -6.78 1.97 7.73
N ARG A 24 -5.79 2.53 8.42
CA ARG A 24 -5.78 2.63 9.88
C ARG A 24 -4.82 3.69 10.41
N PRO A 25 -5.03 4.17 11.65
CA PRO A 25 -4.02 4.95 12.35
C PRO A 25 -2.81 4.09 12.76
N GLU A 26 -1.78 4.75 13.29
CA GLU A 26 -0.65 4.06 13.91
C GLU A 26 -1.08 3.26 15.14
N LEU A 27 -0.52 2.05 15.28
CA LEU A 27 -0.81 1.13 16.37
C LEU A 27 0.49 0.70 17.03
N LYS A 28 0.45 0.54 18.35
CA LYS A 28 1.50 -0.17 19.09
C LYS A 28 1.16 -1.65 19.11
N PHE A 29 2.13 -2.51 18.84
CA PHE A 29 1.96 -3.96 18.85
C PHE A 29 2.68 -4.56 20.05
N ASP A 30 2.03 -5.52 20.69
CA ASP A 30 2.62 -6.31 21.76
C ASP A 30 3.38 -7.50 21.16
N GLY A 31 4.53 -7.20 20.57
CA GLY A 31 5.42 -8.18 19.95
C GLY A 31 5.22 -8.41 18.45
N LEU A 32 6.07 -9.28 17.90
CA LEU A 32 6.22 -9.50 16.46
C LEU A 32 5.00 -10.19 15.84
N ASP A 33 4.43 -11.18 16.52
CA ASP A 33 3.29 -11.95 15.99
C ASP A 33 2.06 -11.05 15.78
N ALA A 34 1.81 -10.11 16.69
CA ALA A 34 0.74 -9.14 16.57
C ALA A 34 0.97 -8.18 15.38
N LEU A 35 2.21 -7.74 15.15
CA LEU A 35 2.59 -6.93 14.00
C LEU A 35 2.36 -7.69 12.68
N VAL A 36 2.87 -8.93 12.59
CA VAL A 36 2.73 -9.76 11.38
C VAL A 36 1.26 -10.04 11.08
N ALA A 37 0.45 -10.34 12.10
CA ALA A 37 -0.99 -10.54 11.94
C ALA A 37 -1.68 -9.28 11.42
N GLN A 38 -1.31 -8.10 11.92
CA GLN A 38 -1.87 -6.84 11.41
C GLN A 38 -1.41 -6.55 9.98
N MET A 39 -0.14 -6.79 9.64
CA MET A 39 0.36 -6.59 8.28
C MET A 39 -0.40 -7.43 7.25
N LYS A 40 -0.77 -8.68 7.58
CA LYS A 40 -1.59 -9.53 6.69
C LYS A 40 -3.01 -8.98 6.49
N LYS A 41 -3.59 -8.35 7.51
CA LYS A 41 -4.89 -7.68 7.39
C LYS A 41 -4.78 -6.42 6.54
N ASP A 42 -3.77 -5.60 6.80
CA ASP A 42 -3.49 -4.38 6.04
C ASP A 42 -3.28 -4.72 4.54
N GLU A 43 -2.57 -5.81 4.24
CA GLU A 43 -2.39 -6.30 2.87
C GLU A 43 -3.71 -6.70 2.20
N ALA A 44 -4.55 -7.49 2.89
CA ALA A 44 -5.83 -7.93 2.33
C ALA A 44 -6.78 -6.74 2.07
N GLU A 45 -6.86 -5.80 3.00
CA GLU A 45 -7.68 -4.58 2.88
C GLU A 45 -7.16 -3.68 1.76
N ALA A 46 -5.84 -3.47 1.66
CA ALA A 46 -5.23 -2.69 0.59
C ALA A 46 -5.50 -3.30 -0.79
N ARG A 47 -5.35 -4.62 -0.94
CA ARG A 47 -5.66 -5.32 -2.20
C ARG A 47 -7.14 -5.19 -2.56
N ALA A 48 -8.04 -5.29 -1.58
CA ALA A 48 -9.47 -5.10 -1.80
C ALA A 48 -9.80 -3.66 -2.23
N LEU A 49 -9.16 -2.66 -1.62
CA LEU A 49 -9.33 -1.25 -1.98
C LEU A 49 -8.83 -0.96 -3.40
N LEU A 50 -7.69 -1.54 -3.78
CA LEU A 50 -7.09 -1.35 -5.10
C LEU A 50 -7.82 -2.11 -6.21
N ALA A 51 -8.54 -3.20 -5.92
CA ALA A 51 -9.23 -4.01 -6.92
C ALA A 51 -10.24 -3.23 -7.78
N GLY A 52 -10.80 -2.14 -7.24
CA GLY A 52 -11.74 -1.25 -7.94
C GLY A 52 -11.14 0.10 -8.32
N ALA A 53 -9.87 0.34 -8.03
CA ALA A 53 -9.22 1.60 -8.33
C ALA A 53 -9.10 1.75 -9.86
N ARG A 54 -9.57 2.88 -10.37
CA ARG A 54 -9.39 3.28 -11.76
C ARG A 54 -9.22 4.79 -11.84
N PRO A 55 -8.41 5.31 -12.78
CA PRO A 55 -8.34 6.75 -12.99
C PRO A 55 -9.71 7.28 -13.41
N LEU A 56 -10.09 8.47 -12.94
CA LEU A 56 -11.36 9.09 -13.30
C LEU A 56 -11.27 9.79 -14.67
N SER A 57 -10.07 10.19 -15.07
CA SER A 57 -9.75 10.84 -16.33
C SER A 57 -8.33 10.50 -16.80
N GLN A 58 -8.00 10.92 -18.03
CA GLN A 58 -6.64 10.79 -18.57
C GLN A 58 -5.61 11.53 -17.70
N LEU A 59 -5.98 12.70 -17.16
CA LEU A 59 -5.11 13.48 -16.28
C LEU A 59 -4.78 12.71 -14.98
N ASP A 60 -5.75 12.00 -14.41
CA ASP A 60 -5.52 11.19 -13.21
C ASP A 60 -4.55 10.05 -13.49
N SER A 61 -4.59 9.48 -14.69
CA SER A 61 -3.67 8.42 -15.12
C SER A 61 -2.24 8.90 -15.34
N GLU A 62 -2.04 10.18 -15.66
CA GLU A 62 -0.70 10.73 -15.92
C GLU A 62 -0.02 11.25 -14.65
N ILE A 63 -0.77 11.48 -13.58
CA ILE A 63 -0.28 12.15 -12.37
C ILE A 63 -0.33 11.25 -11.13
N ALA A 64 -1.38 10.42 -10.99
CA ALA A 64 -1.72 9.77 -9.72
C ALA A 64 -2.02 8.27 -9.81
N PHE A 65 -2.00 7.67 -11.00
CA PHE A 65 -2.36 6.27 -11.22
C PHE A 65 -1.23 5.46 -11.86
#